data_AF-A0A832U3V2-F1
#
_entry.id   AF-A0A832U3V2-F1
#
_cell.length_a   1.000
_cell.length_b   1.000
_cell.length_c   1.000
_cell.angle_alpha   90.00
_cell.angle_beta   90.00
_cell.angle_gamma   90.00
#
_symmetry.space_group_name_H-M   'P 1'
#
loop_
_entity.id
_entity.type
_entity.pdbx_description
1 polymer ?
#
loop_
_entity_poly.entity_id
_entity_poly.type
_entity_poly.pdbx_seq_one_letter_code
_entity_poly.pdbx_strand_id
1 'polypeptide(L)'
;MKNIYISPKVIKQGEFELVERKGVGHPDSVADGIAQKVSNELSKYYIKKFGTIMHHNTDQVEVVGGLAISKFSGGEVIEDPVIILSGRATQRVGDELIPIHEIAKEATEKFIHELFRGEMKVGIES
;
A
#
# COMPACT_ATOMS: atom_id res chain seq x y z
N MET A 1 2.87 35.90 4.54
CA MET A 1 2.53 35.84 3.09
C MET A 1 3.00 34.49 2.55
N LYS A 2 2.19 33.81 1.73
CA LYS A 2 2.65 32.60 1.04
C LYS A 2 3.41 33.00 -0.21
N ASN A 3 4.50 32.29 -0.51
CA ASN A 3 5.26 32.51 -1.74
C ASN A 3 4.57 31.77 -2.88
N ILE A 4 3.68 32.46 -3.59
CA ILE A 4 2.96 31.91 -4.74
C ILE A 4 3.58 32.46 -6.02
N TYR A 5 4.07 31.57 -6.87
CA TYR A 5 4.63 31.91 -8.18
C TYR A 5 3.70 31.38 -9.28
N ILE A 6 3.24 32.26 -10.17
CA ILE A 6 2.42 31.90 -11.33
C ILE A 6 3.27 32.14 -12.58
N SER A 7 3.51 31.08 -13.35
CA SER A 7 4.17 31.16 -14.65
C SER A 7 3.47 30.26 -15.67
N PRO A 8 3.38 30.67 -16.95
CA PRO A 8 2.85 29.80 -17.99
C PRO A 8 3.85 28.67 -18.27
N LYS A 9 3.48 27.44 -17.94
CA LYS A 9 4.22 26.24 -18.31
C LYS A 9 3.45 25.51 -19.40
N VAL A 10 3.90 25.66 -20.65
CA VAL A 10 3.44 24.81 -21.75
C VAL A 10 4.35 23.59 -21.75
N ILE A 11 3.80 22.39 -21.58
CA ILE A 11 4.55 21.17 -21.92
C ILE A 11 4.70 21.21 -23.43
N LYS A 12 5.86 21.67 -23.90
CA LYS A 12 6.21 21.54 -25.31
C LYS A 12 6.47 20.06 -25.56
N GLN A 13 5.63 19.46 -26.39
CA GLN A 13 5.93 18.17 -26.98
C GLN A 13 7.24 18.36 -27.78
N GLY A 14 8.33 17.75 -27.31
CA GLY A 14 9.58 17.69 -28.07
C GLY A 14 9.39 16.80 -29.31
N GLU A 15 10.47 16.52 -30.04
CA GLU A 15 10.42 15.59 -31.18
C GLU A 15 10.07 14.14 -30.77
N PHE A 16 10.19 13.81 -29.48
CA PHE A 16 9.92 12.49 -28.92
C PHE A 16 9.35 12.58 -27.50
N GLU A 17 8.39 11.72 -27.17
CA GLU A 17 7.76 11.59 -25.85
C GLU A 17 7.42 10.12 -25.57
N LEU A 18 7.67 9.67 -24.34
CA LEU A 18 7.28 8.34 -23.85
C LEU A 18 6.61 8.49 -22.49
N VAL A 19 5.49 7.80 -22.30
CA VAL A 19 4.72 7.78 -21.05
C VAL A 19 4.44 6.34 -20.67
N GLU A 20 4.66 6.00 -19.40
CA GLU A 20 4.34 4.71 -18.82
C GLU A 20 3.33 4.88 -17.68
N ARG A 21 2.40 3.94 -17.56
CA ARG A 21 1.52 3.80 -16.40
C ARG A 21 1.47 2.34 -15.97
N LYS A 22 1.81 2.08 -14.72
CA LYS A 22 1.59 0.79 -14.07
C LYS A 22 0.12 0.65 -13.66
N GLY A 23 -0.49 -0.46 -14.07
CA GLY A 23 -1.91 -0.74 -13.78
C GLY A 23 -2.13 -1.15 -12.33
N VAL A 24 -3.39 -1.19 -11.89
CA VAL A 24 -3.74 -1.44 -10.48
C VAL A 24 -3.27 -2.80 -9.93
N GLY A 25 -3.12 -3.81 -10.78
CA GLY A 25 -2.61 -5.13 -10.40
C GLY A 25 -1.11 -5.32 -10.62
N HIS A 26 -0.38 -4.29 -11.06
CA HIS A 26 1.08 -4.35 -11.16
C HIS A 26 1.68 -4.43 -9.74
N PRO A 27 2.65 -5.32 -9.47
CA PRO A 27 3.22 -5.50 -8.12
C PRO A 27 3.63 -4.18 -7.44
N ASP A 28 4.31 -3.29 -8.15
CA ASP A 28 4.66 -1.96 -7.60
C ASP A 28 3.45 -1.11 -7.22
N SER A 29 2.40 -1.07 -8.06
CA SER A 29 1.18 -0.33 -7.74
C SER A 29 0.36 -1.00 -6.62
N VAL A 30 0.49 -2.32 -6.45
CA VAL A 30 -0.05 -3.06 -5.31
C VAL A 30 0.69 -2.65 -4.03
N ALA A 31 2.04 -2.59 -4.05
CA ALA A 31 2.84 -2.14 -2.93
C ALA A 31 2.47 -0.70 -2.52
N ASP A 32 2.37 0.23 -3.49
CA ASP A 32 1.91 1.61 -3.27
C ASP A 32 0.52 1.65 -2.61
N GLY A 33 -0.41 0.84 -3.13
CA GLY A 33 -1.78 0.78 -2.64
C GLY A 33 -1.88 0.24 -1.21
N ILE A 34 -1.11 -0.80 -0.89
CA ILE A 34 -0.99 -1.36 0.48
C ILE A 34 -0.42 -0.30 1.42
N ALA A 35 0.72 0.29 1.07
CA ALA A 35 1.39 1.32 1.87
C ALA A 35 0.42 2.45 2.25
N GLN A 36 -0.35 2.92 1.26
CA GLN A 36 -1.35 3.97 1.47
C GLN A 36 -2.55 3.49 2.30
N LYS A 37 -3.04 2.26 2.09
CA LYS A 37 -4.16 1.71 2.88
C LYS A 37 -3.78 1.57 4.35
N VAL A 38 -2.58 1.06 4.65
CA VAL A 38 -2.07 0.94 6.01
C VAL A 38 -1.97 2.32 6.68
N SER A 39 -1.39 3.31 6.01
CA SER A 39 -1.34 4.69 6.52
C SER A 39 -2.73 5.26 6.82
N ASN A 40 -3.70 5.02 5.94
CA ASN A 40 -5.08 5.49 6.13
C ASN A 40 -5.74 4.85 7.35
N GLU A 41 -5.61 3.53 7.54
CA GLU A 41 -6.23 2.83 8.67
C GLU A 41 -5.55 3.18 10.00
N LEU A 42 -4.21 3.32 10.03
CA LEU A 42 -3.50 3.86 11.19
C LEU A 42 -3.97 5.28 11.53
N SER A 43 -4.08 6.16 10.52
CA SER A 43 -4.57 7.54 10.71
C SER A 43 -5.97 7.58 11.30
N LYS A 44 -6.89 6.75 10.78
CA LYS A 44 -8.26 6.63 11.30
C LYS A 44 -8.27 6.13 12.74
N TYR A 45 -7.45 5.11 13.05
CA TYR A 45 -7.31 4.59 14.40
C TYR A 45 -6.85 5.69 15.36
N TYR A 46 -5.79 6.42 15.01
CA TYR A 46 -5.26 7.50 15.83
C TYR A 46 -6.26 8.64 16.04
N ILE A 47 -6.96 9.08 15.00
CA ILE A 47 -8.01 10.11 15.12
C ILE A 47 -9.12 9.63 16.05
N LYS A 48 -9.62 8.39 15.86
CA LYS A 48 -10.71 7.83 16.67
C LYS A 48 -10.32 7.71 18.14
N LYS A 49 -9.06 7.35 18.43
CA LYS A 49 -8.61 7.04 19.79
C LYS A 49 -8.03 8.25 20.52
N PHE A 50 -7.34 9.14 19.82
CA PHE A 50 -6.55 10.24 20.40
C PHE A 50 -6.92 11.63 19.85
N GLY A 51 -7.86 11.72 18.92
CA GLY A 51 -8.32 13.00 18.34
C GLY A 51 -7.34 13.64 17.35
N THR A 52 -6.21 13.01 17.07
CA THR A 52 -5.20 13.50 16.11
C THR A 52 -4.49 12.32 15.45
N ILE A 53 -3.86 12.56 14.31
CA ILE A 53 -2.99 11.58 13.65
C ILE A 53 -1.64 11.55 14.38
N MET A 54 -1.17 10.36 14.78
CA MET A 54 0.16 10.16 15.34
C MET A 54 1.19 9.90 14.24
N HIS A 55 2.47 10.12 14.56
CA HIS A 55 3.54 9.96 13.59
C HIS A 55 3.62 8.52 13.06
N HIS A 56 3.57 8.38 11.74
CA HIS A 56 3.84 7.12 11.06
C HIS A 56 4.28 7.39 9.62
N ASN A 57 5.05 6.46 9.07
CA ASN A 57 5.40 6.36 7.66
C ASN A 57 5.44 4.86 7.30
N THR A 58 4.58 4.45 6.36
CA THR A 58 4.37 3.06 5.97
C THR A 58 4.67 2.85 4.49
N ASP A 59 5.61 3.64 3.98
CA ASP A 59 6.02 3.77 2.58
C ASP A 59 7.04 2.72 2.14
N GLN A 60 7.21 1.65 2.92
CA GLN A 60 8.15 0.57 2.66
C GLN A 60 7.40 -0.76 2.66
N VAL A 61 7.03 -1.23 1.47
CA VAL A 61 6.32 -2.50 1.29
C VAL A 61 7.06 -3.31 0.22
N GLU A 62 7.42 -4.54 0.55
CA GLU A 62 7.98 -5.50 -0.40
C GLU A 62 6.88 -6.47 -0.84
N VAL A 63 6.76 -6.70 -2.15
CA VAL A 63 5.86 -7.71 -2.72
C VAL A 63 6.72 -8.78 -3.38
N VAL A 64 6.91 -9.89 -2.66
CA VAL A 64 7.68 -11.04 -3.13
C VAL A 64 6.75 -11.96 -3.92
N GLY A 65 7.08 -12.18 -5.19
CA GLY A 65 6.31 -13.07 -6.06
C GLY A 65 6.35 -14.52 -5.58
N GLY A 66 5.20 -15.20 -5.68
CA GLY A 66 5.10 -16.64 -5.53
C GLY A 66 5.28 -17.39 -6.85
N LEU A 67 4.70 -18.59 -6.93
CA LEU A 67 4.76 -19.45 -8.12
C LEU A 67 3.36 -19.94 -8.49
N ALA A 68 3.02 -19.90 -9.77
CA ALA A 68 1.76 -20.41 -10.28
C ALA A 68 1.93 -21.17 -11.59
N ILE A 69 1.09 -22.19 -11.80
CA ILE A 69 0.95 -22.90 -13.06
C ILE A 69 -0.39 -22.49 -13.68
N SER A 70 -0.33 -21.68 -14.74
CA SER A 70 -1.52 -21.25 -15.49
C SER A 70 -1.82 -22.20 -16.65
N LYS A 71 -3.09 -22.59 -16.82
CA LYS A 71 -3.57 -23.43 -17.94
C LYS A 71 -4.89 -22.87 -18.47
N PHE A 72 -5.32 -23.29 -19.67
CA PHE A 72 -6.67 -22.93 -20.11
C PHE A 72 -7.71 -23.46 -19.14
N SER A 73 -8.75 -22.65 -18.88
CA SER A 73 -9.83 -22.95 -17.94
C SER A 73 -9.43 -23.12 -16.47
N GLY A 74 -8.23 -22.67 -16.07
CA GLY A 74 -7.84 -22.67 -14.66
C GLY A 74 -6.33 -22.62 -14.42
N GLY A 75 -5.89 -23.34 -13.41
CA GLY A 75 -4.50 -23.34 -12.96
C GLY A 75 -4.44 -23.50 -11.45
N GLU A 76 -3.24 -23.39 -10.91
CA GLU A 76 -2.98 -23.56 -9.49
C GLU A 76 -1.87 -22.61 -9.05
N VAL A 77 -2.05 -22.00 -7.88
CA VAL A 77 -0.97 -21.31 -7.16
C VAL A 77 -0.21 -22.37 -6.37
N ILE A 78 1.08 -22.53 -6.69
CA ILE A 78 1.97 -23.51 -6.08
C ILE A 78 2.59 -22.94 -4.81
N GLU A 79 2.95 -21.66 -4.86
CA GLU A 79 3.49 -20.90 -3.73
C GLU A 79 2.79 -19.55 -3.67
N ASP A 80 2.21 -19.23 -2.51
CA ASP A 80 1.55 -17.94 -2.29
C ASP A 80 2.59 -16.81 -2.31
N PRO A 81 2.28 -15.64 -2.89
CA PRO A 81 3.14 -14.48 -2.76
C PRO A 81 3.20 -13.98 -1.31
N VAL A 82 4.29 -13.31 -0.96
CA VAL A 82 4.53 -12.78 0.39
C VAL A 82 4.62 -11.26 0.33
N ILE A 83 3.94 -10.58 1.26
CA ILE A 83 3.97 -9.14 1.45
C ILE A 83 4.71 -8.86 2.76
N ILE A 84 5.76 -8.03 2.71
CA ILE A 84 6.49 -7.59 3.89
C ILE A 84 6.23 -6.10 4.09
N LEU A 85 5.68 -5.76 5.25
CA LEU A 85 5.35 -4.41 5.66
C LEU A 85 6.49 -3.86 6.53
N SER A 86 6.95 -2.65 6.21
CA SER A 86 8.00 -1.97 6.96
C SER A 86 7.67 -0.48 7.12
N GLY A 87 8.52 0.24 7.85
CA GLY A 87 8.36 1.65 8.15
C GLY A 87 8.37 1.94 9.65
N ARG A 88 7.67 2.99 10.07
CA ARG A 88 7.54 3.36 11.49
C ARG A 88 6.11 3.78 11.80
N ALA A 89 5.67 3.47 13.01
CA ALA A 89 4.41 3.97 13.55
C ALA A 89 4.53 4.19 15.06
N THR A 90 3.84 5.19 15.59
CA THR A 90 3.73 5.40 17.04
C THR A 90 3.02 4.21 17.68
N GLN A 91 3.77 3.30 18.32
CA GLN A 91 3.21 2.11 18.95
C GLN A 91 2.72 2.35 20.38
N ARG A 92 3.05 3.48 21.01
CA ARG A 92 2.65 3.81 22.38
C ARG A 92 2.31 5.28 22.52
N VAL A 93 1.18 5.57 23.18
CA VAL A 93 0.74 6.92 23.55
C VAL A 93 0.36 6.89 25.03
N GLY A 94 1.21 7.48 25.88
CA GLY A 94 1.09 7.33 27.33
C GLY A 94 1.23 5.84 27.74
N ASP A 95 0.22 5.34 28.44
CA ASP A 95 0.15 3.93 28.87
C ASP A 95 -0.54 3.01 27.85
N GLU A 96 -1.12 3.56 26.78
CA GLU A 96 -1.80 2.77 25.76
C GLU A 96 -0.82 2.24 24.72
N LEU A 97 -0.86 0.92 24.50
CA LEU A 97 -0.17 0.24 23.39
C LEU A 97 -1.12 0.16 22.19
N ILE A 98 -0.65 0.59 21.03
CA ILE A 98 -1.40 0.57 19.78
C ILE A 98 -1.05 -0.71 19.00
N PRO A 99 -2.05 -1.48 18.54
CA PRO A 99 -1.85 -2.74 17.81
C PRO A 99 -1.48 -2.46 16.34
N ILE A 100 -0.31 -1.86 16.11
CA ILE A 100 0.10 -1.37 14.78
C ILE A 100 0.24 -2.50 13.76
N HIS A 101 0.69 -3.69 14.18
CA HIS A 101 0.92 -4.83 13.30
C HIS A 101 -0.40 -5.46 12.87
N GLU A 102 -1.34 -5.58 13.81
CA GLU A 102 -2.70 -6.08 13.53
C GLU A 102 -3.44 -5.14 12.57
N ILE A 103 -3.39 -3.83 12.81
CA ILE A 103 -4.00 -2.83 11.92
C ILE A 103 -3.38 -2.89 10.52
N ALA A 104 -2.05 -3.01 10.43
CA ALA A 104 -1.36 -3.08 9.15
C ALA A 104 -1.70 -4.36 8.36
N LYS A 105 -1.77 -5.50 9.05
CA LYS A 105 -2.17 -6.78 8.45
C LYS A 105 -3.62 -6.75 7.96
N GLU A 106 -4.56 -6.33 8.81
CA GLU A 106 -5.98 -6.24 8.44
C GLU A 106 -6.20 -5.26 7.27
N ALA A 107 -5.51 -4.12 7.27
CA ALA A 107 -5.58 -3.16 6.17
C ALA A 107 -5.06 -3.76 4.85
N THR A 108 -3.99 -4.54 4.92
CA THR A 108 -3.39 -5.23 3.75
C THR A 108 -4.31 -6.31 3.20
N GLU A 109 -4.84 -7.19 4.04
CA GLU A 109 -5.81 -8.22 3.65
C GLU A 109 -7.03 -7.59 2.99
N LYS A 110 -7.57 -6.53 3.61
CA LYS A 110 -8.70 -5.78 3.06
C LYS A 110 -8.38 -5.17 1.70
N PHE A 111 -7.19 -4.58 1.52
CA PHE A 111 -6.79 -4.01 0.24
C PHE A 111 -6.72 -5.08 -0.87
N ILE A 112 -6.11 -6.23 -0.59
CA ILE A 112 -6.00 -7.33 -1.54
C ILE A 112 -7.38 -7.85 -1.95
N HIS A 113 -8.28 -8.04 -0.99
CA HIS A 113 -9.65 -8.48 -1.26
C HIS A 113 -10.51 -7.45 -2.02
N GLU A 114 -10.28 -6.15 -1.79
CA GLU A 114 -10.96 -5.09 -2.54
C GLU A 114 -10.44 -5.00 -3.99
N LEU A 115 -9.15 -5.26 -4.21
CA LEU A 115 -8.49 -5.10 -5.51
C LEU A 115 -8.66 -6.32 -6.43
N PHE A 116 -8.48 -7.54 -5.91
CA PHE A 116 -8.50 -8.77 -6.69
C PHE A 116 -9.81 -9.52 -6.50
N ARG A 117 -10.30 -10.16 -7.58
CA ARG A 117 -11.49 -11.01 -7.53
C ARG A 117 -11.13 -12.39 -6.99
N GLY A 118 -11.99 -12.96 -6.15
CA GLY A 118 -11.81 -14.29 -5.57
C GLY A 118 -11.03 -14.28 -4.25
N GLU A 119 -10.72 -15.46 -3.74
CA GLU A 119 -10.00 -15.64 -2.47
C GLU A 119 -8.49 -15.75 -2.73
N MET A 120 -7.84 -14.62 -3.02
CA MET A 120 -6.38 -14.58 -3.14
C MET A 120 -5.75 -14.74 -1.75
N LYS A 121 -4.88 -15.72 -1.60
CA LYS A 121 -4.06 -15.92 -0.40
C LYS A 121 -2.72 -15.24 -0.58
N VAL A 122 -2.27 -14.58 0.49
CA VAL A 122 -0.97 -13.91 0.56
C VAL A 122 -0.38 -14.13 1.95
N GLY A 123 0.91 -14.38 2.03
CA GLY A 123 1.64 -14.26 3.30
C GLY A 123 1.79 -12.78 3.66
N ILE A 124 1.66 -12.42 4.94
CA ILE A 124 1.87 -11.05 5.41
C ILE A 124 2.80 -11.08 6.63
N GLU A 125 3.92 -10.38 6.52
CA GLU A 125 4.89 -10.15 7.58
C GLU A 125 5.00 -8.64 7.87
N SER A 126 5.21 -8.25 9.12
CA SER A 126 5.28 -6.85 9.56
C SER A 126 6.09 -6.68 10.83
#